data_AF-A0A5S4FYE4-F1
#
_entry.id   AF-A0A5S4FYE4-F1
#
_cell.length_a   1.000
_cell.length_b   1.000
_cell.length_c   1.000
_cell.angle_alpha   90.00
_cell.angle_beta   90.00
_cell.angle_gamma   90.00
#
_symmetry.space_group_name_H-M   'P 1'
#
loop_
_entity.id
_entity.type
_entity.pdbx_description
1 polymer ?
#
loop_
_entity_poly.entity_id
_entity_poly.type
_entity_poly.pdbx_seq_one_letter_code
_entity_poly.pdbx_strand_id
1 'polypeptide(L)'
;MPIPPFLTALMSDQLKRVDRKMCDCGTHRGDYVFRPPGGFHWGRSNFANRLFRPATDGQLVAKGPRVRHRIMLDVDGRQVVRRGRQTIQALEDWAAEVWLPVVEGLTPHDLKHSHKVWMDEDLIPDVAQAERLAHSIASIKGRATHISDRYSHVSEPMRQQLVAALQKRWEGSLRRRAKTGPSRLPIVQELLRPYLRP
;
A
#
# COMPACT_ATOMS: atom_id res chain seq x y z
N MET A 1 16.02 -4.17 -10.22
CA MET A 1 14.76 -4.87 -10.49
C MET A 1 13.74 -3.87 -11.00
N PRO A 2 13.03 -4.15 -12.10
CA PRO A 2 12.05 -3.22 -12.64
C PRO A 2 10.87 -3.02 -11.68
N ILE A 3 10.31 -1.81 -11.71
CA ILE A 3 9.18 -1.39 -10.88
C ILE A 3 7.92 -1.40 -11.76
N PRO A 4 6.76 -1.87 -11.26
CA PRO A 4 5.53 -1.84 -12.04
C PRO A 4 5.14 -0.42 -12.48
N PRO A 5 4.60 -0.25 -13.71
CA PRO A 5 4.24 1.06 -14.24
C PRO A 5 3.32 1.87 -13.32
N PHE A 6 2.34 1.24 -12.67
CA PHE A 6 1.45 1.93 -11.73
C PHE A 6 2.22 2.58 -10.57
N LEU A 7 3.22 1.90 -10.03
CA LEU A 7 3.99 2.41 -8.89
C LEU A 7 4.91 3.53 -9.36
N THR A 8 5.53 3.38 -10.53
CA THR A 8 6.31 4.45 -11.17
C THR A 8 5.45 5.70 -11.39
N ALA A 9 4.23 5.54 -11.92
CA ALA A 9 3.30 6.65 -12.14
C ALA A 9 2.90 7.34 -10.82
N LEU A 10 2.52 6.58 -9.79
CA LEU A 10 2.17 7.13 -8.46
C LEU A 10 3.34 7.87 -7.81
N MET A 11 4.55 7.30 -7.86
CA MET A 11 5.74 7.95 -7.33
C MET A 11 6.07 9.23 -8.11
N SER A 12 5.93 9.19 -9.43
CA SER A 12 6.21 10.35 -10.29
C SER A 12 5.21 11.48 -10.05
N ASP A 13 3.92 11.16 -9.89
CA ASP A 13 2.89 12.11 -9.53
C ASP A 13 3.13 12.71 -8.14
N GLN A 14 3.46 11.87 -7.15
CA GLN A 14 3.82 12.32 -5.81
C GLN A 14 4.99 13.30 -5.85
N LEU A 15 6.08 12.97 -6.57
CA LEU A 15 7.27 13.82 -6.70
C LEU A 15 6.97 15.18 -7.34
N LYS A 16 5.92 15.30 -8.16
CA LYS A 16 5.47 16.58 -8.73
C LYS A 16 4.65 17.41 -7.73
N ARG A 17 3.93 16.75 -6.81
CA ARG A 17 3.02 17.39 -5.85
C ARG A 17 3.69 17.78 -4.54
N VAL A 18 4.74 17.06 -4.13
CA VAL A 18 5.44 17.38 -2.88
C VAL A 18 6.67 18.24 -3.13
N ASP A 19 6.75 19.33 -2.37
CA ASP A 19 8.01 20.01 -2.17
C ASP A 19 8.92 19.13 -1.31
N ARG A 20 10.02 18.67 -1.89
CA ARG A 20 11.01 17.83 -1.19
C ARG A 20 11.73 18.70 -0.18
N LYS A 21 11.36 18.55 1.09
CA LYS A 21 12.00 19.26 2.20
C LYS A 21 12.78 18.31 3.08
N MET A 22 13.80 18.86 3.72
CA MET A 22 14.48 18.22 4.84
C MET A 22 13.48 17.86 5.93
N CYS A 23 13.76 16.79 6.67
CA CYS A 23 12.92 16.41 7.78
C CYS A 23 13.14 17.34 8.98
N ASP A 24 12.03 17.85 9.54
CA ASP A 24 12.04 18.77 10.68
C ASP A 24 12.42 18.10 12.03
N CYS A 25 12.79 16.80 12.04
CA CYS A 25 13.07 16.03 13.27
C CYS A 25 14.41 16.34 13.96
N GLY A 26 15.25 17.23 13.38
CA GLY A 26 16.55 17.63 13.90
C GLY A 26 17.65 16.55 13.90
N THR A 27 17.33 15.30 13.58
CA THR A 27 18.23 14.15 13.71
C THR A 27 18.64 13.52 12.37
N HIS A 28 17.91 13.80 11.29
CA HIS A 28 18.13 13.23 9.97
C HIS A 28 18.25 14.33 8.92
N ARG A 29 19.22 14.22 8.00
CA ARG A 29 19.51 15.22 6.96
C ARG A 29 19.08 14.80 5.55
N GLY A 30 18.10 13.90 5.44
CA GLY A 30 17.59 13.40 4.15
C GLY A 30 16.36 14.17 3.66
N ASP A 31 16.19 14.23 2.33
CA ASP A 31 14.94 14.63 1.70
C ASP A 31 13.92 13.49 1.76
N TYR A 32 12.68 13.79 2.14
CA TYR A 32 11.61 12.80 2.22
C TYR A 32 10.48 13.11 1.25
N VAL A 33 10.12 12.10 0.44
CA VAL A 33 9.00 12.17 -0.53
C VAL A 33 7.64 11.94 0.14
N PHE A 34 7.62 11.15 1.23
CA PHE A 34 6.42 10.83 1.98
C PHE A 34 6.51 11.38 3.40
N ARG A 35 5.99 12.60 3.59
CA ARG A 35 5.88 13.23 4.92
C ARG A 35 4.45 13.10 5.46
N PRO A 36 4.25 12.82 6.76
CA PRO A 36 2.97 13.02 7.41
C PRO A 36 2.59 14.50 7.46
N PRO A 37 1.32 14.82 7.75
CA PRO A 37 0.94 16.13 8.25
C PRO A 37 1.85 16.53 9.43
N GLY A 38 2.53 17.68 9.32
CA GLY A 38 3.48 18.19 10.32
C GLY A 38 4.96 18.11 9.92
N GLY A 39 5.32 17.56 8.76
CA GLY A 39 6.64 17.76 8.14
C GLY A 39 7.80 16.87 8.60
N PHE A 40 7.57 15.99 9.58
CA PHE A 40 8.54 14.99 10.02
C PHE A 40 8.61 13.79 9.05
N HIS A 41 9.49 12.82 9.27
CA HIS A 41 9.46 11.55 8.54
C HIS A 41 8.55 10.55 9.26
N TRP A 42 8.05 9.56 8.53
CA TRP A 42 7.35 8.44 9.14
C TRP A 42 8.32 7.55 9.92
N GLY A 43 8.36 7.68 11.24
CA GLY A 43 8.98 6.68 12.11
C GLY A 43 8.17 5.38 12.15
N ARG A 44 8.80 4.24 12.47
CA ARG A 44 8.14 2.91 12.51
C ARG A 44 6.83 2.93 13.32
N SER A 45 6.86 3.47 14.54
CA SER A 45 5.69 3.55 15.42
C SER A 45 4.62 4.53 14.91
N ASN A 46 5.03 5.63 14.27
CA ASN A 46 4.10 6.61 13.73
C ASN A 46 3.38 6.08 12.49
N PHE A 47 4.11 5.44 11.58
CA PHE A 47 3.53 4.76 10.42
C PHE A 47 2.53 3.69 10.85
N ALA A 48 2.93 2.83 11.80
CA ALA A 48 2.08 1.78 12.31
C ALA A 48 0.79 2.37 12.91
N ASN A 49 0.91 3.28 13.87
CA ASN A 49 -0.25 3.74 14.65
C ASN A 49 -1.15 4.75 13.92
N ARG A 50 -0.63 5.52 12.96
CA ARG A 50 -1.40 6.60 12.31
C ARG A 50 -1.88 6.27 10.91
N LEU A 51 -1.27 5.31 10.23
CA LEU A 51 -1.64 4.94 8.87
C LEU A 51 -2.05 3.46 8.79
N PHE A 52 -1.18 2.57 9.25
CA PHE A 52 -1.35 1.15 9.00
C PHE A 52 -2.44 0.49 9.86
N ARG A 53 -2.36 0.63 11.19
CA ARG A 53 -3.34 0.08 12.15
C ARG A 53 -4.76 0.66 11.95
N PRO A 54 -4.93 1.97 11.67
CA PRO A 54 -6.24 2.47 11.26
C PRO A 54 -6.77 1.74 10.03
N ALA A 55 -6.02 1.67 8.93
CA ALA A 55 -6.50 1.02 7.71
C ALA A 55 -6.83 -0.48 7.88
N THR A 56 -6.06 -1.18 8.72
CA THR A 56 -6.16 -2.63 8.89
C THR A 56 -7.20 -3.04 9.93
N ASP A 57 -7.23 -2.38 11.09
CA ASP A 57 -8.09 -2.79 12.21
C ASP A 57 -9.27 -1.85 12.48
N GLY A 58 -9.33 -0.67 11.83
CA GLY A 58 -10.36 0.32 12.11
C GLY A 58 -10.09 1.18 13.34
N GLN A 59 -8.83 1.27 13.77
CA GLN A 59 -8.43 1.96 14.99
C GLN A 59 -8.18 3.45 14.73
N LEU A 60 -9.13 4.31 15.11
CA LEU A 60 -9.02 5.77 14.92
C LEU A 60 -8.16 6.47 15.98
N VAL A 61 -7.75 5.78 17.06
CA VAL A 61 -7.02 6.40 18.18
C VAL A 61 -5.93 5.47 18.74
N ALA A 62 -4.71 5.99 18.83
CA ALA A 62 -3.55 5.23 19.33
C ALA A 62 -3.53 4.99 20.86
N LYS A 63 -4.46 5.56 21.63
CA LYS A 63 -4.44 5.58 23.11
C LYS A 63 -5.82 5.38 23.77
N GLY A 64 -6.69 4.55 23.21
CA GLY A 64 -8.02 4.28 23.79
C GLY A 64 -8.45 2.82 23.65
N PRO A 65 -9.60 2.43 24.24
CA PRO A 65 -10.18 1.10 24.08
C PRO A 65 -10.30 0.74 22.60
N ARG A 66 -10.06 -0.53 22.26
CA ARG A 66 -10.12 -1.06 20.89
C ARG A 66 -11.57 -1.10 20.40
N VAL A 67 -12.10 0.04 19.98
CA VAL A 67 -13.39 0.11 19.32
C VAL A 67 -13.15 0.15 17.81
N ARG A 68 -13.72 -0.82 17.09
CA ARG A 68 -13.61 -0.88 15.63
C ARG A 68 -14.55 0.14 15.02
N HIS A 69 -14.01 0.98 14.15
CA HIS A 69 -14.79 1.91 13.35
C HIS A 69 -14.48 1.73 11.87
N ARG A 70 -15.43 2.12 11.01
CA ARG A 70 -15.14 2.35 9.60
C ARG A 70 -14.09 3.46 9.48
N ILE A 71 -13.23 3.35 8.48
CA ILE A 71 -12.24 4.36 8.18
C ILE A 71 -12.90 5.40 7.29
N MET A 72 -12.91 6.63 7.79
CA MET A 72 -13.55 7.77 7.18
C MET A 72 -12.48 8.80 6.84
N LEU A 73 -12.44 9.25 5.59
CA LEU A 73 -11.51 10.28 5.13
C LEU A 73 -12.25 11.55 4.70
N ASP A 74 -11.63 12.71 4.95
CA ASP A 74 -12.04 13.98 4.33
C ASP A 74 -11.57 14.06 2.87
N VAL A 75 -11.93 15.14 2.17
CA VAL A 75 -11.58 15.34 0.74
C VAL A 75 -10.07 15.39 0.48
N ASP A 76 -9.27 15.76 1.48
CA ASP A 76 -7.80 15.79 1.43
C ASP A 76 -7.18 14.42 1.76
N GLY A 77 -8.00 13.40 2.02
CA GLY A 77 -7.57 12.07 2.41
C GLY A 77 -7.09 11.96 3.86
N ARG A 78 -7.39 12.96 4.71
CA ARG A 78 -7.06 12.93 6.13
C ARG A 78 -8.15 12.19 6.89
N GLN A 79 -7.76 11.40 7.89
CA GLN A 79 -8.73 10.70 8.73
C GLN A 79 -9.63 11.68 9.46
N VAL A 80 -10.93 11.43 9.37
CA VAL A 80 -11.93 12.18 10.10
C VAL A 80 -11.89 11.75 11.56
N VAL A 81 -11.21 12.54 12.39
CA VAL A 81 -11.16 12.35 13.84
C VAL A 81 -11.86 13.55 14.48
N ARG A 82 -13.15 13.43 14.81
CA ARG A 82 -13.89 14.51 15.48
C ARG A 82 -14.07 14.23 16.97
N ARG A 83 -13.90 15.29 17.76
CA ARG A 83 -14.15 15.30 19.21
C ARG A 83 -15.64 15.53 19.46
N GLY A 84 -16.24 14.76 20.38
CA GLY A 84 -17.63 14.90 20.81
C GLY A 84 -18.48 13.65 20.57
N ARG A 85 -19.72 13.65 21.07
CA ARG A 85 -20.73 12.62 20.78
C ARG A 85 -21.43 12.96 19.47
N GLN A 86 -20.90 12.50 18.34
CA GLN A 86 -21.65 12.43 17.07
C GLN A 86 -22.00 10.97 16.76
N THR A 87 -23.09 10.74 16.03
CA THR A 87 -23.44 9.40 15.55
C THR A 87 -22.50 8.97 14.43
N ILE A 88 -22.24 7.66 14.31
CA ILE A 88 -21.41 7.12 13.22
C ILE A 88 -22.01 7.47 11.85
N GLN A 89 -23.34 7.38 11.70
CA GLN A 89 -24.02 7.70 10.45
C GLN A 89 -23.75 9.15 9.99
N ALA A 90 -23.85 10.13 10.89
CA ALA A 90 -23.60 11.53 10.54
C ALA A 90 -22.15 11.78 10.10
N LEU A 91 -21.19 11.02 10.62
CA LEU A 91 -19.79 11.10 10.20
C LEU A 91 -19.59 10.48 8.82
N GLU A 92 -20.27 9.37 8.52
CA GLU A 92 -20.22 8.72 7.21
C GLU A 92 -20.82 9.59 6.12
N ASP A 93 -21.97 10.21 6.39
CA ASP A 93 -22.64 11.11 5.45
C ASP A 93 -21.75 12.31 5.08
N TRP A 94 -20.91 12.75 6.02
CA TRP A 94 -19.96 13.85 5.82
C TRP A 94 -18.66 13.44 5.14
N ALA A 95 -18.22 12.19 5.31
CA ALA A 95 -16.93 11.73 4.81
C ALA A 95 -16.87 11.76 3.26
N ALA A 96 -15.68 12.03 2.73
CA ALA A 96 -15.41 11.91 1.31
C ALA A 96 -15.36 10.43 0.88
N GLU A 97 -14.73 9.58 1.69
CA GLU A 97 -14.68 8.13 1.49
C GLU A 97 -14.82 7.41 2.81
N VAL A 98 -15.44 6.23 2.76
CA VAL A 98 -15.62 5.34 3.90
C VAL A 98 -15.31 3.91 3.48
N TRP A 99 -14.50 3.21 4.28
CA TRP A 99 -14.28 1.78 4.07
C TRP A 99 -14.21 0.99 5.38
N LEU A 100 -14.48 -0.32 5.25
CA LEU A 100 -14.31 -1.27 6.35
C LEU A 100 -12.84 -1.60 6.56
N PRO A 101 -12.40 -1.85 7.81
CA PRO A 101 -11.05 -2.32 8.09
C PRO A 101 -10.67 -3.50 7.20
N VAL A 102 -9.43 -3.50 6.70
CA VAL A 102 -8.98 -4.50 5.71
C VAL A 102 -8.96 -5.90 6.33
N VAL A 103 -8.09 -6.10 7.33
CA VAL A 103 -7.90 -7.36 8.06
C VAL A 103 -7.33 -7.01 9.43
N GLU A 104 -7.99 -7.45 10.49
CA GLU A 104 -7.49 -7.27 11.84
C GLU A 104 -6.19 -8.06 12.06
N GLY A 105 -5.25 -7.43 12.77
CA GLY A 105 -3.99 -8.07 13.15
C GLY A 105 -2.99 -8.17 12.01
N LEU A 106 -3.33 -7.67 10.81
CA LEU A 106 -2.39 -7.58 9.70
C LEU A 106 -1.16 -6.77 10.14
N THR A 107 0.02 -7.31 9.87
CA THR A 107 1.30 -6.64 10.07
C THR A 107 1.92 -6.24 8.72
N PRO A 108 2.85 -5.27 8.67
CA PRO A 108 3.59 -4.99 7.44
C PRO A 108 4.37 -6.20 6.91
N HIS A 109 4.78 -7.13 7.79
CA HIS A 109 5.44 -8.36 7.38
C HIS A 109 4.50 -9.30 6.62
N ASP A 110 3.22 -9.35 7.02
CA ASP A 110 2.22 -10.17 6.33
C ASP A 110 1.98 -9.70 4.89
N LEU A 111 2.22 -8.42 4.57
CA LEU A 111 2.20 -7.95 3.18
C LEU A 111 3.30 -8.61 2.33
N LYS A 112 4.46 -8.93 2.91
CA LYS A 112 5.52 -9.70 2.24
C LYS A 112 5.07 -11.14 1.98
N HIS A 113 4.33 -11.75 2.91
CA HIS A 113 3.71 -13.06 2.72
C HIS A 113 2.65 -13.05 1.62
N SER A 114 1.75 -12.06 1.62
CA SER A 114 0.76 -11.90 0.54
C SER A 114 1.42 -11.71 -0.82
N HIS A 115 2.52 -10.95 -0.89
CA HIS A 115 3.29 -10.78 -2.12
C HIS A 115 3.89 -12.11 -2.62
N LYS A 116 4.35 -12.98 -1.71
CA LYS A 116 4.78 -14.35 -2.06
C LYS A 116 3.63 -15.17 -2.66
N VAL A 117 2.47 -15.17 -2.00
CA VAL A 117 1.29 -15.90 -2.49
C VAL A 117 0.87 -15.41 -3.89
N TRP A 118 0.86 -14.10 -4.13
CA TRP A 118 0.54 -13.57 -5.46
C TRP A 118 1.52 -14.00 -6.55
N MET A 119 2.81 -14.08 -6.22
CA MET A 119 3.80 -14.59 -7.17
C MET A 119 3.59 -16.07 -7.49
N ASP A 120 3.13 -16.88 -6.52
CA ASP A 120 2.76 -18.28 -6.76
C ASP A 120 1.51 -18.40 -7.64
N GLU A 121 0.46 -17.62 -7.34
CA GLU A 121 -0.77 -17.55 -8.13
C GLU A 121 -0.52 -17.10 -9.58
N ASP A 122 0.43 -16.19 -9.79
CA ASP A 122 0.79 -15.66 -11.11
C ASP A 122 1.87 -16.50 -11.82
N LEU A 123 2.24 -17.65 -11.25
CA LEU A 123 3.23 -18.59 -11.79
C LEU A 123 4.58 -17.91 -12.08
N ILE A 124 5.01 -17.01 -11.19
CA ILE A 124 6.31 -16.36 -11.28
C ILE A 124 7.39 -17.38 -10.93
N PRO A 125 8.44 -17.56 -11.76
CA PRO A 125 9.50 -18.52 -11.48
C PRO A 125 10.19 -18.27 -10.13
N ASP A 126 10.47 -19.33 -9.38
CA ASP A 126 11.05 -19.24 -8.02
C ASP A 126 12.34 -18.41 -7.95
N VAL A 127 13.14 -18.45 -9.01
CA VAL A 127 14.40 -17.67 -9.12
C VAL A 127 14.12 -16.17 -9.14
N ALA A 128 13.05 -15.73 -9.80
CA ALA A 128 12.61 -14.34 -9.82
C ALA A 128 11.90 -13.95 -8.52
N GLN A 129 11.19 -14.88 -7.88
CA GLN A 129 10.63 -14.67 -6.55
C GLN A 129 11.73 -14.45 -5.50
N ALA A 130 12.78 -15.28 -5.54
CA ALA A 130 13.95 -15.23 -4.64
C ALA A 130 14.61 -13.86 -4.73
N GLU A 131 14.90 -13.43 -5.95
CA GLU A 131 15.44 -12.12 -6.19
C GLU A 131 14.51 -10.99 -5.71
N ARG A 132 13.20 -11.07 -5.98
CA ARG A 132 12.22 -10.07 -5.56
C ARG A 132 12.14 -9.90 -4.05
N LEU A 133 12.24 -11.01 -3.32
CA LEU A 133 12.17 -11.02 -1.86
C LEU A 133 13.52 -10.79 -1.19
N ALA A 134 14.59 -10.65 -1.99
CA ALA A 134 15.98 -10.63 -1.53
C ALA A 134 16.34 -11.87 -0.69
N HIS A 135 15.89 -13.05 -1.14
CA HIS A 135 16.08 -14.36 -0.50
C HIS A 135 16.91 -15.29 -1.39
N SER A 136 17.46 -16.37 -0.81
CA SER A 136 17.99 -17.49 -1.59
C SER A 136 16.86 -18.41 -2.08
N ILE A 137 17.11 -19.19 -3.14
CA ILE A 137 16.12 -20.16 -3.66
C ILE A 137 15.87 -21.27 -2.64
N ALA A 138 16.92 -21.74 -1.96
CA ALA A 138 16.81 -22.66 -0.83
C ALA A 138 15.86 -22.13 0.27
N SER A 139 15.91 -20.83 0.56
CA SER A 139 15.02 -20.18 1.53
C SER A 139 13.56 -20.12 1.07
N ILE A 140 13.28 -20.12 -0.25
CA ILE A 140 11.91 -20.13 -0.78
C ILE A 140 11.33 -21.55 -0.84
N LYS A 141 12.12 -22.56 -1.24
CA LYS A 141 11.64 -23.93 -1.43
C LYS A 141 11.70 -24.82 -0.19
N GLY A 142 12.33 -24.35 0.89
CA GLY A 142 12.55 -25.14 2.10
C GLY A 142 13.49 -26.35 1.92
N ARG A 143 14.06 -26.54 0.72
CA ARG A 143 15.06 -27.55 0.39
C ARG A 143 16.06 -26.97 -0.61
N ALA A 144 17.34 -26.98 -0.25
CA ALA A 144 18.42 -26.68 -1.17
C ALA A 144 18.63 -27.90 -2.08
N THR A 145 18.21 -27.81 -3.34
CA THR A 145 18.71 -28.75 -4.37
C THR A 145 20.00 -28.18 -4.93
N HIS A 146 21.09 -28.95 -4.88
CA HIS A 146 22.44 -28.54 -5.32
C HIS A 146 22.50 -28.07 -6.79
N ILE A 147 21.47 -28.38 -7.58
CA ILE A 147 21.33 -27.98 -8.99
C ILE A 147 20.64 -26.62 -9.16
N SER A 148 19.71 -26.25 -8.26
CA SER A 148 18.95 -25.00 -8.39
C SER A 148 19.78 -23.78 -8.03
N ASP A 149 20.68 -23.87 -7.05
CA ASP A 149 21.46 -22.71 -6.60
C ASP A 149 22.66 -22.38 -7.53
N ARG A 150 23.10 -23.32 -8.38
CA ARG A 150 24.28 -23.16 -9.23
C ARG A 150 23.98 -22.71 -10.67
N TYR A 151 22.74 -22.91 -11.14
CA TYR A 151 22.32 -22.64 -12.53
C TYR A 151 21.08 -21.76 -12.66
N SER A 152 20.55 -21.23 -11.54
CA SER A 152 19.44 -20.28 -11.56
C SER A 152 19.90 -18.87 -11.88
N HIS A 153 19.60 -18.39 -13.09
CA HIS A 153 19.73 -16.97 -13.42
C HIS A 153 18.34 -16.36 -13.61
N VAL A 154 18.17 -15.13 -13.11
CA VAL A 154 16.96 -14.35 -13.39
C VAL A 154 17.15 -13.66 -14.73
N SER A 155 16.34 -14.02 -15.72
CA SER A 155 16.32 -13.33 -17.01
C SER A 155 15.42 -12.10 -16.98
N GLU A 156 15.66 -11.16 -17.89
CA GLU A 156 14.82 -9.98 -18.04
C GLU A 156 13.34 -10.31 -18.31
N PRO A 157 13.00 -11.29 -19.20
CA PRO A 157 11.60 -11.72 -19.38
C PRO A 157 10.91 -12.16 -18.09
N MET A 158 11.61 -12.85 -17.17
CA MET A 158 11.02 -13.25 -15.88
C MET A 158 10.70 -12.04 -14.99
N ARG A 159 11.56 -11.01 -15.01
CA ARG A 159 11.28 -9.75 -14.28
C ARG A 159 10.10 -9.00 -14.89
N GLN A 160 10.01 -8.99 -16.21
CA GLN A 160 8.90 -8.38 -16.95
C GLN A 160 7.58 -9.11 -16.67
N GLN A 161 7.60 -10.45 -16.58
CA GLN A 161 6.43 -11.24 -16.18
C GLN A 161 5.93 -10.81 -14.79
N LEU A 162 6.83 -10.71 -13.80
CA LEU A 162 6.48 -10.25 -12.45
C LEU A 162 5.86 -8.84 -12.47
N VAL A 163 6.48 -7.91 -13.20
CA VAL A 163 5.99 -6.54 -13.34
C VAL A 163 4.62 -6.49 -14.00
N ALA A 164 4.43 -7.23 -15.09
CA ALA A 164 3.16 -7.31 -15.80
C ALA A 164 2.05 -7.91 -14.94
N ALA A 165 2.36 -8.94 -14.14
CA ALA A 165 1.41 -9.55 -13.23
C ALA A 165 0.94 -8.57 -12.13
N LEU A 166 1.88 -7.83 -11.52
CA LEU A 166 1.55 -6.79 -10.54
C LEU A 166 0.74 -5.64 -11.14
N GLN A 167 1.10 -5.20 -12.35
CA GLN A 167 0.32 -4.20 -13.09
C GLN A 167 -1.11 -4.68 -13.34
N LYS A 168 -1.29 -5.92 -13.80
CA LYS A 168 -2.60 -6.53 -14.04
C LYS A 168 -3.44 -6.61 -12.75
N ARG A 169 -2.81 -6.98 -11.61
CA ARG A 169 -3.47 -7.01 -10.30
C ARG A 169 -3.94 -5.62 -9.86
N TRP A 170 -3.10 -4.60 -10.05
CA TRP A 170 -3.43 -3.20 -9.76
C TRP A 170 -4.63 -2.71 -10.59
N GLU A 171 -4.59 -2.88 -11.91
CA GLU A 171 -5.72 -2.46 -12.77
C GLU A 171 -6.99 -3.26 -12.47
N GLY A 172 -6.86 -4.55 -12.13
CA GLY A 172 -7.95 -5.38 -11.67
C GLY A 172 -8.60 -4.84 -10.38
N SER A 173 -7.82 -4.30 -9.44
CA SER A 173 -8.35 -3.70 -8.22
C SER A 173 -9.09 -2.39 -8.51
N LEU A 174 -8.55 -1.54 -9.39
CA LEU A 174 -9.20 -0.30 -9.84
C LEU A 174 -10.51 -0.61 -10.57
N ARG A 175 -10.54 -1.60 -11.47
CA ARG A 175 -11.77 -2.06 -12.13
C ARG A 175 -12.82 -2.53 -11.13
N ARG A 176 -12.43 -3.24 -10.07
CA ARG A 176 -13.37 -3.64 -9.01
C ARG A 176 -13.86 -2.44 -8.20
N ARG A 177 -12.98 -1.51 -7.84
CA ARG A 177 -13.33 -0.30 -7.10
C ARG A 177 -14.20 0.66 -7.92
N ALA A 178 -14.02 0.74 -9.24
CA ALA A 178 -14.87 1.55 -10.11
C ALA A 178 -16.33 1.07 -10.15
N LYS A 179 -16.58 -0.23 -9.92
CA LYS A 179 -17.95 -0.78 -9.82
C LYS A 179 -18.71 -0.26 -8.60
N THR A 180 -18.01 0.24 -7.57
CA THR A 180 -18.65 0.85 -6.39
C THR A 180 -18.98 2.33 -6.61
N GLY A 181 -18.70 2.87 -7.80
CA GLY A 181 -18.95 4.26 -8.15
C GLY A 181 -17.71 5.16 -8.08
N PRO A 182 -17.88 6.46 -8.40
CA PRO A 182 -16.80 7.45 -8.32
C PRO A 182 -16.30 7.64 -6.88
N SER A 183 -15.19 8.35 -6.74
CA SER A 183 -14.60 8.73 -5.48
C SER A 183 -14.64 10.24 -5.29
N ARG A 184 -14.87 10.70 -4.05
CA ARG A 184 -14.69 12.13 -3.73
C ARG A 184 -13.24 12.48 -3.42
N LEU A 185 -12.39 11.50 -3.09
CA LEU A 185 -10.94 11.71 -2.99
C LEU A 185 -10.35 11.95 -4.39
N PRO A 186 -9.68 13.11 -4.63
CA PRO A 186 -9.18 13.46 -5.95
C PRO A 186 -8.23 12.42 -6.55
N ILE A 187 -7.26 11.94 -5.77
CA ILE A 187 -6.27 10.95 -6.25
C ILE A 187 -6.93 9.63 -6.66
N VAL A 188 -7.92 9.16 -5.90
CA VAL A 188 -8.65 7.94 -6.23
C VAL A 188 -9.56 8.18 -7.42
N GLN A 189 -10.22 9.34 -7.51
CA GLN A 189 -11.06 9.68 -8.65
C GLN A 189 -10.27 9.76 -9.96
N GLU A 190 -9.06 10.32 -9.93
CA GLU A 190 -8.14 10.33 -11.07
C GLU A 190 -7.78 8.91 -11.52
N LEU A 191 -7.49 8.01 -10.57
CA LEU A 191 -7.18 6.60 -10.86
C LEU A 191 -8.38 5.81 -11.39
N LEU A 192 -9.60 6.13 -10.95
CA LEU A 192 -10.81 5.43 -11.36
C LEU A 192 -11.35 5.91 -12.70
N ARG A 193 -11.05 7.15 -13.11
CA ARG A 193 -11.58 7.79 -14.33
C ARG A 193 -11.59 6.89 -15.57
N PRO A 194 -10.51 6.15 -15.91
CA PRO A 194 -10.50 5.27 -17.09
C PRO A 194 -11.42 4.05 -17.01
N TYR A 195 -11.93 3.73 -15.81
CA TYR A 195 -12.70 2.51 -15.52
C TYR A 195 -14.15 2.79 -15.13
N LEU A 196 -14.52 4.06 -14.92
CA LEU A 196 -15.91 4.46 -14.74
C LEU A 196 -16.61 4.33 -16.09
N ARG A 197 -17.81 3.74 -16.10
CA ARG A 197 -18.64 3.74 -17.31
C ARG A 197 -18.99 5.21 -17.66
N PRO A 198 -19.01 5.59 -18.94
CA PRO A 198 -19.69 6.81 -19.34
C PRO A 198 -21.17 6.77 -18.95
#